data_AF-A0A258CNI5-F1
#
_entry.id   AF-A0A258CNI5-F1
#
_cell.length_a   1.000
_cell.length_b   1.000
_cell.length_c   1.000
_cell.angle_alpha   90.00
_cell.angle_beta   90.00
_cell.angle_gamma   90.00
#
_symmetry.space_group_name_H-M   'P 1'
#
loop_
_entity.id
_entity.type
_entity.pdbx_description
1 polymer ?
#
loop_
_entity_poly.entity_id
_entity_poly.type
_entity_poly.pdbx_seq_one_letter_code
_entity_poly.pdbx_strand_id
1 'polypeptide(L)'
;METHAKHGESIWWHDSDTLFVNLFIPSTAEWRERGMKVALDTRYPFDEQVAVTIAQPPRATTTIALRLPGWCAAPALRLNGAAVPIVRDGGYARITRRWKAGDRLELDLPMAVRVEPTPDDPRTIAYLHGPLVLAADLGPAAEPFEGPVPALVTGDPAAALAPENTAEHRFRLADARPAALTLVPFFRQYDRRTAVYFPGAVRADAAPGALLGRGSEQEFRRLGRGDADRQRTPRGATREALRQRRLSDPRGAHPRQGEGHRALRNNGDRRLRL
;
A
#
# COMPACT_ATOMS: atom_id res chain seq x y z
N MET A 1 -16.82 -7.65 4.07
CA MET A 1 -17.48 -6.49 4.70
C MET A 1 -16.63 -5.85 5.80
N GLU A 2 -15.86 -6.63 6.56
CA GLU A 2 -15.05 -6.14 7.70
C GLU A 2 -13.93 -5.14 7.34
N THR A 3 -13.22 -5.33 6.21
CA THR A 3 -12.09 -4.47 5.83
C THR A 3 -12.50 -3.01 5.61
N HIS A 4 -13.61 -2.76 4.92
CA HIS A 4 -14.07 -1.40 4.60
C HIS A 4 -14.57 -0.65 5.84
N ALA A 5 -15.10 -1.36 6.84
CA ALA A 5 -15.56 -0.75 8.09
C ALA A 5 -14.40 -0.29 8.99
N LYS A 6 -13.19 -0.83 8.81
CA LYS A 6 -12.04 -0.62 9.70
C LYS A 6 -11.02 0.42 9.21
N HIS A 7 -11.18 0.96 8.01
CA HIS A 7 -10.22 1.94 7.47
C HIS A 7 -10.03 3.15 8.40
N GLY A 8 -11.09 3.56 9.08
CA GLY A 8 -11.03 4.66 10.03
C GLY A 8 -10.17 4.43 11.26
N GLU A 9 -10.09 3.19 11.73
CA GLU A 9 -9.35 2.79 12.94
C GLU A 9 -7.83 2.93 12.80
N SER A 10 -7.35 3.11 11.57
CA SER A 10 -5.91 3.21 11.26
C SER A 10 -5.48 4.63 10.89
N ILE A 11 -6.40 5.61 10.85
CA ILE A 11 -6.05 7.01 10.51
C ILE A 11 -5.33 7.65 11.69
N TRP A 12 -5.94 7.57 12.89
CA TRP A 12 -5.48 8.24 14.09
C TRP A 12 -5.16 7.24 15.19
N TRP A 13 -3.94 7.31 15.72
CA TRP A 13 -3.57 6.62 16.96
C TRP A 13 -3.12 7.62 18.00
N HIS A 14 -3.07 7.21 19.26
CA HIS A 14 -2.48 8.02 20.31
C HIS A 14 -1.77 7.17 21.35
N ASP A 15 -0.86 7.78 22.09
CA ASP A 15 -0.33 7.27 23.34
C ASP A 15 -0.67 8.23 24.49
N SER A 16 0.19 8.33 25.52
CA SER A 16 -0.02 9.24 26.64
C SER A 16 -0.01 10.71 26.24
N ASP A 17 0.84 11.11 25.28
CA ASP A 17 1.10 12.52 24.95
C ASP A 17 1.23 12.87 23.48
N THR A 18 1.18 11.86 22.62
CA THR A 18 1.32 12.00 21.19
C THR A 18 0.04 11.56 20.47
N LEU A 19 -0.43 12.42 19.57
CA LEU A 19 -1.42 12.09 18.55
C LEU A 19 -0.69 11.75 17.24
N PHE A 20 -0.87 10.53 16.75
CA PHE A 20 -0.28 10.04 15.50
C PHE A 20 -1.28 10.12 14.35
N VAL A 21 -0.81 10.63 13.21
CA VAL A 21 -1.56 10.68 11.95
C VAL A 21 -0.87 9.74 10.96
N ASN A 22 -1.48 8.57 10.74
CA ASN A 22 -0.86 7.45 10.02
C ASN A 22 -1.30 7.33 8.56
N LEU A 23 -2.54 7.68 8.29
CA LEU A 23 -3.14 7.67 6.95
C LEU A 23 -3.72 9.05 6.67
N PHE A 24 -3.58 9.51 5.42
CA PHE A 24 -4.06 10.83 5.01
C PHE A 24 -5.42 10.68 4.33
N ILE A 25 -6.44 10.43 5.15
CA ILE A 25 -7.83 10.27 4.71
C ILE A 25 -8.66 11.37 5.40
N PRO A 26 -9.42 12.20 4.66
CA PRO A 26 -10.24 13.26 5.23
C PRO A 26 -11.13 12.75 6.35
N SER A 27 -10.99 13.34 7.53
CA SER A 27 -11.67 12.87 8.75
C SER A 27 -11.55 13.87 9.89
N THR A 28 -12.39 13.69 10.90
CA THR A 28 -12.24 14.33 12.20
C THR A 28 -11.85 13.28 13.25
N ALA A 29 -11.20 13.72 14.33
CA ALA A 29 -10.94 12.88 15.48
C ALA A 29 -11.10 13.65 16.79
N GLU A 30 -11.62 12.96 17.80
CA GLU A 30 -11.75 13.46 19.16
C GLU A 30 -10.90 12.60 20.10
N TRP A 31 -9.88 13.22 20.71
CA TRP A 31 -9.11 12.62 21.80
C TRP A 31 -9.67 13.13 23.13
N ARG A 32 -10.65 12.40 23.66
CA ARG A 32 -11.46 12.80 24.82
C ARG A 32 -10.64 12.98 26.09
N GLU A 33 -9.70 12.08 26.34
CA GLU A 33 -8.83 12.08 27.52
C GLU A 33 -7.98 13.35 27.60
N ARG A 34 -7.62 13.94 26.45
CA ARG A 34 -6.91 15.23 26.38
C ARG A 34 -7.81 16.43 26.11
N GLY A 35 -9.10 16.21 25.85
CA GLY A 35 -10.04 17.25 25.46
C GLY A 35 -9.68 17.91 24.13
N MET A 36 -9.13 17.15 23.18
CA MET A 36 -8.65 17.64 21.90
C MET A 36 -9.54 17.18 20.74
N LYS A 37 -9.81 18.08 19.80
CA LYS A 37 -10.49 17.77 18.54
C LYS A 37 -9.69 18.30 17.37
N VAL A 38 -9.55 17.49 16.34
CA VAL A 38 -8.80 17.82 15.12
C VAL A 38 -9.60 17.47 13.88
N ALA A 39 -9.33 18.19 12.80
CA ALA A 39 -9.81 17.89 11.47
C ALA A 39 -8.61 17.70 10.53
N LEU A 40 -8.67 16.65 9.72
CA LEU A 40 -7.72 16.36 8.65
C LEU A 40 -8.41 16.65 7.32
N ASP A 41 -7.86 17.60 6.57
CA ASP A 41 -8.32 18.04 5.25
C ASP A 41 -7.21 17.78 4.24
N THR A 42 -7.54 17.06 3.16
CA THR A 42 -6.63 16.76 2.07
C THR A 42 -7.39 16.17 0.89
N ARG A 43 -6.83 16.27 -0.32
CA ARG A 43 -7.26 15.44 -1.46
C ARG A 43 -6.31 14.28 -1.73
N TYR A 44 -5.39 14.00 -0.82
CA TYR A 44 -4.45 12.89 -0.93
C TYR A 44 -5.19 11.59 -1.27
N PRO A 45 -4.71 10.80 -2.25
CA PRO A 45 -3.43 10.94 -2.95
C PRO A 45 -3.45 11.84 -4.20
N PHE A 46 -4.58 12.46 -4.58
CA PHE A 46 -4.71 13.33 -5.77
C PHE A 46 -4.17 14.76 -5.58
N ASP A 47 -3.63 15.03 -4.40
CA ASP A 47 -2.89 16.24 -4.06
C ASP A 47 -1.82 15.85 -3.03
N GLU A 48 -0.80 16.68 -2.92
CA GLU A 48 0.39 16.43 -2.13
C GLU A 48 0.29 17.06 -0.73
N GLN A 49 -0.64 18.00 -0.54
CA GLN A 49 -0.83 18.70 0.73
C GLN A 49 -1.77 17.95 1.68
N VAL A 50 -1.35 17.85 2.93
CA VAL A 50 -2.11 17.31 4.07
C VAL A 50 -2.24 18.40 5.13
N ALA A 51 -3.46 18.78 5.51
CA ALA A 51 -3.70 19.81 6.53
C ALA A 51 -4.40 19.24 7.76
N VAL A 52 -3.82 19.44 8.95
CA VAL A 52 -4.42 19.11 10.25
C VAL A 52 -4.73 20.42 10.99
N THR A 53 -6.00 20.65 11.28
CA THR A 53 -6.46 21.83 12.00
C THR A 53 -6.94 21.45 13.40
N ILE A 54 -6.51 22.23 14.40
CA ILE A 54 -6.92 22.04 15.79
C ILE A 54 -8.25 22.76 16.02
N ALA A 55 -9.35 22.00 16.05
CA ALA A 55 -10.68 22.56 16.32
C ALA A 55 -10.87 22.85 17.81
N GLN A 56 -10.42 21.93 18.68
CA GLN A 56 -10.44 22.10 20.13
C GLN A 56 -9.04 21.73 20.67
N PRO A 57 -8.31 22.66 21.32
CA PRO A 57 -6.95 22.39 21.77
C PRO A 57 -6.92 21.55 23.07
N PRO A 58 -5.90 20.70 23.26
CA PRO A 58 -5.66 20.02 24.53
C PRO A 58 -5.26 21.01 25.62
N ARG A 59 -5.53 20.65 26.89
CA ARG A 59 -5.14 21.47 28.06
C ARG A 59 -3.63 21.46 28.34
N ALA A 60 -2.93 20.43 27.88
CA ALA A 60 -1.50 20.23 28.12
C ALA A 60 -0.70 20.31 26.82
N THR A 61 0.61 20.55 26.96
CA THR A 61 1.57 20.34 25.87
C THR A 61 1.36 18.94 25.29
N THR A 62 1.20 18.87 23.98
CA THR A 62 0.85 17.65 23.25
C THR A 62 1.68 17.58 21.99
N THR A 63 2.14 16.39 21.64
CA THR A 63 2.86 16.14 20.40
C THR A 63 1.87 15.73 19.32
N ILE A 64 2.01 16.31 18.12
CA ILE A 64 1.40 15.77 16.90
C ILE A 64 2.52 15.15 16.08
N ALA A 65 2.35 13.89 15.71
CA ALA A 65 3.28 13.11 14.91
C ALA A 65 2.63 12.79 13.56
N LEU A 66 3.05 13.48 12.50
CA LEU A 66 2.59 13.20 11.14
C LEU A 66 3.50 12.16 10.50
N ARG A 67 2.94 11.08 9.95
CA ARG A 67 3.73 10.06 9.26
C ARG A 67 4.51 10.69 8.11
N LEU A 68 5.78 10.29 7.96
CA LEU A 68 6.60 10.58 6.80
C LEU A 68 6.72 9.30 5.97
N PRO A 69 5.97 9.18 4.87
CA PRO A 69 6.04 7.97 4.05
C PRO A 69 7.45 7.75 3.49
N GLY A 70 7.93 6.51 3.51
CA GLY A 70 9.29 6.17 3.05
C GLY A 70 9.55 6.48 1.57
N TRP A 71 8.51 6.62 0.76
CA TRP A 71 8.62 7.01 -0.66
C TRP A 71 8.88 8.52 -0.85
N CYS A 72 8.62 9.37 0.15
CA CYS A 72 8.69 10.82 0.03
C CYS A 72 10.10 11.34 0.34
N ALA A 73 10.83 11.78 -0.69
CA ALA A 73 12.21 12.26 -0.54
C ALA A 73 12.31 13.59 0.20
N ALA A 74 11.44 14.56 -0.13
CA ALA A 74 11.55 15.95 0.34
C ALA A 74 10.23 16.47 0.94
N PRO A 75 9.79 15.93 2.10
CA PRO A 75 8.61 16.47 2.78
C PRO A 75 8.88 17.88 3.28
N ALA A 76 7.85 18.73 3.28
CA ALA A 76 7.90 20.09 3.83
C ALA A 76 6.77 20.30 4.85
N LEU A 77 7.04 21.05 5.90
CA LEU A 77 6.10 21.25 7.01
C LEU A 77 5.93 22.74 7.28
N ARG A 78 4.67 23.18 7.39
CA ARG A 78 4.30 24.54 7.79
C ARG A 78 3.37 24.50 8.99
N LEU A 79 3.53 25.47 9.88
CA LEU A 79 2.63 25.73 10.99
C LEU A 79 2.10 27.15 10.86
N ASN A 80 0.79 27.30 10.72
CA ASN A 80 0.12 28.57 10.50
C ASN A 80 0.75 29.38 9.35
N GLY A 81 1.07 28.68 8.24
CA GLY A 81 1.70 29.26 7.05
C GLY A 81 3.22 29.45 7.14
N ALA A 82 3.83 29.38 8.33
CA ALA A 82 5.28 29.52 8.48
C ALA A 82 5.99 28.16 8.36
N ALA A 83 7.05 28.09 7.56
CA ALA A 83 7.87 26.88 7.45
C ALA A 83 8.49 26.51 8.80
N VAL A 84 8.43 25.23 9.15
CA VAL A 84 9.04 24.68 10.35
C VAL A 84 9.97 23.51 9.99
N PRO A 85 11.12 23.36 10.66
CA PRO A 85 12.01 22.24 10.41
C PRO A 85 11.35 20.92 10.80
N ILE A 86 11.56 19.88 9.99
CA ILE A 86 11.07 18.54 10.29
C ILE A 86 12.06 17.86 11.24
N VAL A 87 11.62 17.60 12.47
CA VAL A 87 12.29 16.68 13.38
C VAL A 87 11.77 15.27 13.09
N ARG A 88 12.61 14.44 12.45
CA ARG A 88 12.29 13.05 12.11
C ARG A 88 12.55 12.14 13.30
N ASP A 89 11.54 11.38 13.72
CA ASP A 89 11.66 10.35 14.75
C ASP A 89 10.71 9.19 14.43
N GLY A 90 11.23 7.96 14.37
CA GLY A 90 10.45 6.75 14.09
C GLY A 90 9.65 6.77 12.78
N GLY A 91 10.04 7.58 11.79
CA GLY A 91 9.28 7.76 10.54
C GLY A 91 8.16 8.81 10.63
N TYR A 92 8.19 9.70 11.63
CA TYR A 92 7.21 10.79 11.81
C TYR A 92 7.91 12.15 11.88
N ALA A 93 7.21 13.19 11.43
CA ALA A 93 7.49 14.59 11.75
C ALA A 93 6.78 14.93 13.06
N ARG A 94 7.54 15.22 14.12
CA ARG A 94 6.98 15.45 15.46
C ARG A 94 7.02 16.94 15.82
N ILE A 95 5.90 17.44 16.32
CA ILE A 95 5.77 18.82 16.80
C ILE A 95 5.12 18.81 18.17
N THR A 96 5.89 19.24 19.17
CA THR A 96 5.47 19.29 20.56
C THR A 96 5.26 20.74 20.96
N ARG A 97 4.01 21.12 21.28
CA ARG A 97 3.69 22.48 21.73
C ARG A 97 2.40 22.55 22.53
N ARG A 98 2.14 23.75 23.08
CA ARG A 98 0.80 24.15 23.52
C ARG A 98 0.02 24.64 22.32
N TRP A 99 -0.95 23.84 21.89
CA TRP A 99 -1.80 24.13 20.75
C TRP A 99 -2.91 25.11 21.11
N LYS A 100 -3.37 25.87 20.13
CA LYS A 100 -4.52 26.78 20.20
C LYS A 100 -5.58 26.34 19.20
N ALA A 101 -6.84 26.70 19.47
CA ALA A 101 -7.89 26.55 18.47
C ALA A 101 -7.51 27.34 17.21
N GLY A 102 -7.68 26.72 16.05
CA GLY A 102 -7.33 27.29 14.75
C GLY A 102 -5.86 27.12 14.34
N ASP A 103 -5.00 26.55 15.19
CA ASP A 103 -3.66 26.15 14.73
C ASP A 103 -3.81 25.16 13.56
N ARG A 104 -3.06 25.41 12.48
CA ARG A 104 -3.09 24.63 11.25
C ARG A 104 -1.70 24.12 10.92
N LEU A 105 -1.57 22.81 10.85
CA LEU A 105 -0.35 22.12 10.47
C LEU A 105 -0.49 21.58 9.05
N GLU A 106 0.44 21.93 8.17
CA GLU A 106 0.39 21.55 6.76
C GLU A 106 1.65 20.79 6.40
N LEU A 107 1.50 19.58 5.87
CA LEU A 107 2.57 18.72 5.41
C LEU A 107 2.42 18.54 3.91
N ASP A 108 3.42 18.97 3.14
CA ASP A 108 3.52 18.66 1.72
C ASP A 108 4.34 17.39 1.54
N LEU A 109 3.84 16.49 0.69
CA LEU A 109 4.44 15.20 0.37
C LEU A 109 4.64 15.06 -1.14
N PRO A 110 5.68 15.70 -1.72
CA PRO A 110 5.93 15.68 -3.15
C PRO A 110 6.03 14.26 -3.70
N MET A 111 5.18 13.94 -4.67
CA MET A 111 5.11 12.64 -5.31
C MET A 111 6.02 12.59 -6.53
N ALA A 112 6.79 11.52 -6.63
CA ALA A 112 7.64 11.23 -7.77
C ALA A 112 7.31 9.86 -8.35
N VAL A 113 7.58 9.69 -9.64
CA VAL A 113 7.59 8.37 -10.28
C VAL A 113 8.74 7.58 -9.69
N ARG A 114 8.46 6.33 -9.35
CA ARG A 114 9.44 5.38 -8.83
C ARG A 114 9.19 4.01 -9.43
N VAL A 115 10.26 3.23 -9.48
CA VAL A 115 10.26 1.86 -9.99
C VAL A 115 10.64 0.94 -8.84
N GLU A 116 9.84 -0.08 -8.60
CA GLU A 116 10.15 -1.11 -7.61
C GLU A 116 10.32 -2.48 -8.28
N PRO A 117 11.49 -3.12 -8.16
CA PRO A 117 11.66 -4.50 -8.58
C PRO A 117 10.86 -5.46 -7.71
N THR A 118 10.44 -6.59 -8.28
CA THR A 118 9.91 -7.69 -7.48
C THR A 118 11.01 -8.31 -6.60
N PRO A 119 10.69 -8.79 -5.38
CA PRO A 119 11.69 -9.35 -4.48
C PRO A 119 12.42 -10.58 -5.03
N ASP A 120 11.78 -11.35 -5.92
CA ASP A 120 12.25 -12.60 -6.49
C ASP A 120 12.90 -12.45 -7.87
N ASP A 121 12.46 -11.49 -8.69
CA ASP A 121 13.11 -11.17 -9.97
C ASP A 121 13.30 -9.65 -10.16
N PRO A 122 14.53 -9.12 -10.02
CA PRO A 122 14.78 -7.69 -10.18
C PRO A 122 14.56 -7.17 -11.61
N ARG A 123 14.40 -8.06 -12.60
CA ARG A 123 14.07 -7.69 -13.98
C ARG A 123 12.58 -7.46 -14.18
N THR A 124 11.75 -7.87 -13.23
CA THR A 124 10.32 -7.60 -13.22
C THR A 124 10.04 -6.44 -12.29
N ILE A 125 9.46 -5.37 -12.82
CA ILE A 125 9.30 -4.10 -12.08
C ILE A 125 7.84 -3.66 -12.03
N ALA A 126 7.49 -2.87 -11.02
CA ALA A 126 6.26 -2.11 -10.93
C ALA A 126 6.56 -0.60 -10.96
N TYR A 127 5.65 0.18 -11.55
CA TYR A 127 5.68 1.63 -11.54
C TYR A 127 4.76 2.17 -10.45
N LEU A 128 5.23 3.19 -9.72
CA LEU A 128 4.45 3.82 -8.67
C LEU A 128 4.58 5.34 -8.76
N HIS A 129 3.55 6.08 -8.36
CA HIS A 129 3.55 7.54 -8.21
C HIS A 129 3.13 7.87 -6.77
N GLY A 130 4.08 8.30 -5.94
CA GLY A 130 3.88 8.44 -4.50
C GLY A 130 3.44 7.11 -3.85
N PRO A 131 2.29 7.05 -3.16
CA PRO A 131 1.79 5.80 -2.57
C PRO A 131 1.10 4.87 -3.58
N LEU A 132 0.85 5.33 -4.82
CA LEU A 132 -0.02 4.62 -5.76
C LEU A 132 0.77 3.68 -6.65
N VAL A 133 0.41 2.41 -6.61
CA VAL A 133 0.80 1.45 -7.63
C VAL A 133 0.07 1.80 -8.93
N LEU A 134 0.83 1.97 -10.01
CA LEU A 134 0.29 2.21 -11.34
C LEU A 134 0.16 0.89 -12.10
N ALA A 135 -0.80 0.84 -13.01
CA ALA A 135 -1.09 -0.36 -13.76
C ALA A 135 -1.61 -0.04 -15.17
N ALA A 136 -1.18 -0.83 -16.14
CA ALA A 136 -1.62 -0.74 -17.52
C ALA A 136 -2.95 -1.47 -17.72
N ASP A 137 -3.84 -0.83 -18.47
CA ASP A 137 -5.10 -1.41 -18.89
C ASP A 137 -4.90 -2.32 -20.11
N LEU A 138 -5.32 -3.59 -20.02
CA LEU A 138 -5.21 -4.60 -21.07
C LEU A 138 -6.55 -5.04 -21.67
N GLY A 139 -7.62 -4.28 -21.42
CA GLY A 139 -8.96 -4.59 -21.93
C GLY A 139 -9.92 -5.12 -20.85
N PRO A 140 -11.14 -5.52 -21.22
CA PRO A 140 -12.15 -6.01 -20.28
C PRO A 140 -11.71 -7.32 -19.59
N ALA A 141 -11.99 -7.44 -18.29
CA ALA A 141 -11.68 -8.66 -17.54
C ALA A 141 -12.52 -9.87 -17.98
N ALA A 142 -13.72 -9.62 -18.49
CA ALA A 142 -14.68 -10.64 -18.93
C ALA A 142 -14.29 -11.32 -20.26
N GLU A 143 -13.42 -10.69 -21.06
CA GLU A 143 -13.01 -11.22 -22.37
C GLU A 143 -11.71 -12.03 -22.26
N PRO A 144 -11.55 -13.14 -23.00
CA PRO A 144 -10.29 -13.88 -23.05
C PRO A 144 -9.12 -12.97 -23.44
N PHE A 145 -7.95 -13.20 -22.84
CA PHE A 145 -6.74 -12.51 -23.24
C PHE A 145 -5.95 -13.35 -24.24
N GLU A 146 -5.89 -12.88 -25.48
CA GLU A 146 -5.11 -13.53 -26.55
C GLU A 146 -3.86 -12.73 -26.95
N GLY A 147 -3.69 -11.53 -26.38
CA GLY A 147 -2.54 -10.67 -26.64
C GLY A 147 -1.25 -11.16 -25.95
N PRO A 148 -0.08 -10.67 -26.39
CA PRO A 148 1.16 -10.92 -25.67
C PRO A 148 1.17 -10.19 -24.33
N VAL A 149 1.85 -10.77 -23.34
CA VAL A 149 2.10 -10.09 -22.06
C VAL A 149 2.97 -8.85 -22.35
N PRO A 150 2.58 -7.66 -21.87
CA PRO A 150 3.39 -6.49 -22.13
C PRO A 150 4.75 -6.56 -21.44
N ALA A 151 5.78 -6.10 -22.14
CA ALA A 151 7.15 -6.08 -21.65
C ALA A 151 7.77 -4.69 -21.85
N LEU A 152 8.78 -4.39 -21.06
CA LEU A 152 9.51 -3.14 -21.13
C LEU A 152 10.87 -3.32 -21.83
N VAL A 153 11.18 -2.42 -22.77
CA VAL A 153 12.47 -2.39 -23.46
C VAL A 153 13.06 -0.98 -23.31
N THR A 154 13.82 -0.77 -22.25
CA THR A 154 14.46 0.54 -21.96
C THR A 154 15.72 0.38 -21.13
N GLY A 155 16.64 1.34 -21.28
CA GLY A 155 17.83 1.46 -20.43
C GLY A 155 17.57 2.24 -19.12
N ASP A 156 16.50 3.03 -19.08
CA ASP A 156 16.09 3.81 -17.91
C ASP A 156 14.57 3.68 -17.70
N PRO A 157 14.12 2.71 -16.88
CA PRO A 157 12.72 2.51 -16.62
C PRO A 157 12.01 3.72 -16.03
N ALA A 158 12.67 4.49 -15.15
CA ALA A 158 12.03 5.63 -14.50
C ALA A 158 11.77 6.76 -15.51
N ALA A 159 12.74 7.05 -16.38
CA ALA A 159 12.60 8.05 -17.43
C ALA A 159 11.62 7.63 -18.55
N ALA A 160 11.41 6.33 -18.75
CA ALA A 160 10.49 5.81 -19.78
C ALA A 160 9.01 6.13 -19.50
N LEU A 161 8.65 6.48 -18.25
CA LEU A 161 7.29 6.81 -17.86
C LEU A 161 7.08 8.33 -17.88
N ALA A 162 6.46 8.82 -18.95
CA ALA A 162 6.18 10.24 -19.14
C ALA A 162 4.83 10.65 -18.53
N PRO A 163 4.71 11.82 -17.87
CA PRO A 163 3.42 12.30 -17.38
C PRO A 163 2.48 12.67 -18.54
N GLU A 164 1.22 12.22 -18.47
CA GLU A 164 0.13 12.71 -19.33
C GLU A 164 -0.79 13.67 -18.56
N ASN A 165 -1.17 13.28 -17.34
CA ASN A 165 -1.95 14.10 -16.42
C ASN A 165 -1.62 13.67 -14.98
N THR A 166 -0.73 14.42 -14.32
CA THR A 166 -0.25 14.11 -12.97
C THR A 166 -1.33 14.27 -11.90
N ALA A 167 -2.29 15.19 -12.08
CA ALA A 167 -3.42 15.39 -11.16
C ALA A 167 -4.33 14.15 -11.07
N GLU A 168 -4.35 13.33 -12.13
CA GLU A 168 -5.04 12.05 -12.16
C GLU A 168 -4.10 10.84 -12.04
N HIS A 169 -2.80 11.05 -11.79
CA HIS A 169 -1.77 10.01 -11.81
C HIS A 169 -1.78 9.18 -13.11
N ARG A 170 -1.96 9.84 -14.25
CA ARG A 170 -1.98 9.22 -15.57
C ARG A 170 -0.67 9.46 -16.30
N PHE A 171 -0.07 8.37 -16.78
CA PHE A 171 1.26 8.37 -17.40
C PHE A 171 1.30 7.54 -18.67
N ARG A 172 2.17 7.92 -19.60
CA ARG A 172 2.44 7.20 -20.85
C ARG A 172 3.75 6.42 -20.74
N LEU A 173 3.69 5.14 -21.06
CA LEU A 173 4.86 4.27 -21.18
C LEU A 173 5.09 3.97 -22.66
N ALA A 174 5.89 4.81 -23.32
CA ALA A 174 6.14 4.73 -24.76
C ALA A 174 6.95 3.49 -25.17
N ASP A 175 7.85 3.05 -24.29
CA ASP A 175 8.79 1.95 -24.55
C ASP A 175 8.20 0.56 -24.27
N ALA A 176 6.92 0.49 -23.89
CA ALA A 176 6.24 -0.78 -23.74
C ALA A 176 6.10 -1.49 -25.10
N ARG A 177 6.11 -2.82 -25.05
CA ARG A 177 5.84 -3.71 -26.18
C ARG A 177 4.64 -4.61 -25.83
N PRO A 178 3.79 -4.97 -26.82
CA PRO A 178 3.94 -4.72 -28.26
C PRO A 178 3.60 -3.30 -28.70
N ALA A 179 2.90 -2.54 -27.85
CA ALA A 179 2.54 -1.15 -28.09
C ALA A 179 2.71 -0.35 -26.81
N ALA A 180 2.81 0.97 -26.97
CA ALA A 180 2.89 1.89 -25.85
C ALA A 180 1.61 1.84 -25.00
N LEU A 181 1.77 1.93 -23.67
CA LEU A 181 0.71 1.75 -22.69
C LEU A 181 0.41 3.04 -21.92
N THR A 182 -0.81 3.14 -21.41
CA THR A 182 -1.17 4.18 -20.44
C THR A 182 -1.32 3.52 -19.08
N LEU A 183 -0.64 4.10 -18.09
CA LEU A 183 -0.62 3.65 -16.72
C LEU A 183 -1.46 4.60 -15.86
N VAL A 184 -2.34 4.02 -15.04
CA VAL A 184 -3.19 4.73 -14.08
C VAL A 184 -3.14 4.00 -12.73
N PRO A 185 -3.60 4.59 -11.61
CA PRO A 185 -3.63 3.90 -10.33
C PRO A 185 -4.42 2.60 -10.41
N PHE A 186 -3.86 1.52 -9.87
CA PHE A 186 -4.44 0.18 -9.91
C PHE A 186 -5.87 0.14 -9.36
N PHE A 187 -6.16 0.90 -8.30
CA PHE A 187 -7.51 0.95 -7.71
C PHE A 187 -8.58 1.51 -8.65
N ARG A 188 -8.22 2.13 -9.78
CA ARG A 188 -9.19 2.60 -10.80
C ARG A 188 -9.56 1.54 -11.83
N GLN A 189 -8.86 0.40 -11.85
CA GLN A 189 -8.99 -0.64 -12.87
C GLN A 189 -10.09 -1.67 -12.53
N TYR A 190 -11.30 -1.22 -12.26
CA TYR A 190 -12.45 -2.10 -12.00
C TYR A 190 -12.90 -2.81 -13.28
N ASP A 191 -13.12 -4.13 -13.22
CA ASP A 191 -13.53 -4.96 -14.37
C ASP A 191 -12.59 -4.86 -15.59
N ARG A 192 -11.35 -4.42 -15.36
CA ARG A 192 -10.29 -4.37 -16.36
C ARG A 192 -9.29 -5.49 -16.11
N ARG A 193 -8.81 -6.10 -17.19
CA ARG A 193 -7.58 -6.86 -17.18
C ARG A 193 -6.43 -5.88 -17.07
N THR A 194 -5.45 -6.18 -16.24
CA THR A 194 -4.45 -5.17 -15.88
C THR A 194 -3.09 -5.81 -15.67
N ALA A 195 -2.03 -5.11 -16.11
CA ALA A 195 -0.65 -5.43 -15.79
C ALA A 195 -0.10 -4.40 -14.80
N VAL A 196 0.28 -4.88 -13.61
CA VAL A 196 1.03 -4.12 -12.60
C VAL A 196 2.54 -4.28 -12.80
N TYR A 197 2.94 -5.51 -13.16
CA TYR A 197 4.33 -5.90 -13.30
C TYR A 197 4.71 -6.01 -14.76
N PHE A 198 5.87 -5.45 -15.09
CA PHE A 198 6.42 -5.45 -16.43
C PHE A 198 7.74 -6.21 -16.40
N PRO A 199 7.83 -7.38 -17.05
CA PRO A 199 9.12 -8.01 -17.30
C PRO A 199 9.90 -7.10 -18.24
N GLY A 200 11.10 -6.71 -17.82
CA GLY A 200 11.99 -5.85 -18.58
C GLY A 200 13.22 -6.60 -19.06
N ALA A 201 13.62 -6.36 -20.30
CA ALA A 201 15.02 -6.51 -20.67
C ALA A 201 15.67 -5.15 -20.48
N VAL A 202 16.37 -4.98 -19.36
CA VAL A 202 17.32 -3.88 -19.22
C VAL A 202 18.45 -4.21 -20.22
N ARG A 203 18.34 -3.69 -21.44
CA ARG A 203 19.40 -3.78 -22.43
C ARG A 203 19.89 -2.38 -22.72
N ALA A 204 21.07 -2.08 -22.17
CA ALA A 204 22.07 -1.47 -23.01
C ALA A 204 22.22 -2.40 -24.24
N ASP A 205 22.10 -1.84 -25.45
CA ASP A 205 22.48 -2.47 -26.71
C ASP A 205 21.80 -3.82 -27.08
N ALA A 206 20.55 -3.78 -27.57
CA ALA A 206 20.01 -4.81 -28.46
C ALA A 206 19.30 -4.20 -29.66
N ALA A 207 19.61 -4.70 -30.85
CA ALA A 207 18.83 -4.41 -32.05
C ALA A 207 17.37 -4.92 -31.89
N PRO A 208 16.38 -4.20 -32.43
CA PRO A 208 14.97 -4.58 -32.38
C PRO A 208 14.75 -5.81 -33.26
N GLY A 209 14.76 -7.00 -32.64
CA GLY A 209 14.53 -8.27 -33.34
C GLY A 209 15.01 -9.52 -32.59
N ALA A 210 15.86 -9.39 -31.57
CA ALA A 210 16.50 -10.53 -30.92
C ALA A 210 15.80 -11.04 -29.63
N LEU A 211 14.72 -10.41 -29.17
CA LEU A 211 14.21 -10.62 -27.79
C LEU A 211 12.83 -11.26 -27.64
N LEU A 212 12.31 -11.85 -28.71
CA LEU A 212 11.27 -12.87 -28.63
C LEU A 212 11.83 -14.15 -29.25
N GLY A 213 12.86 -14.71 -28.60
CA GLY A 213 13.28 -16.08 -28.91
C GLY A 213 12.12 -17.01 -28.57
N ARG A 214 11.69 -17.83 -29.54
CA ARG A 214 10.60 -18.83 -29.43
C ARG A 214 10.67 -19.76 -28.20
N GLY A 215 11.78 -19.75 -27.45
CA GLY A 215 11.96 -20.46 -26.19
C GLY A 215 11.09 -19.92 -25.04
N SER A 216 10.98 -18.59 -24.85
CA SER A 216 10.26 -18.03 -23.70
C SER A 216 8.74 -18.16 -23.85
N GLU A 217 8.18 -18.02 -25.06
CA GLU A 217 6.75 -18.28 -25.31
C GLU A 217 6.35 -19.74 -25.10
N GLN A 218 7.22 -20.70 -25.46
CA GLN A 218 6.95 -22.11 -25.23
C GLN A 218 7.10 -22.49 -23.76
N GLU A 219 8.03 -21.87 -23.05
CA GLU A 219 8.24 -22.08 -21.62
C GLU A 219 7.09 -21.49 -20.78
N PHE A 220 6.63 -20.28 -21.13
CA PHE A 220 5.41 -19.69 -20.54
C PHE A 220 4.14 -20.46 -20.91
N ARG A 221 3.99 -20.94 -22.16
CA ARG A 221 2.86 -21.83 -22.53
C ARG A 221 2.93 -23.19 -21.87
N ARG A 222 4.12 -23.75 -21.61
CA ARG A 222 4.31 -25.01 -20.86
C ARG A 222 3.99 -24.83 -19.38
N LEU A 223 4.36 -23.70 -18.78
CA LEU A 223 3.97 -23.36 -17.40
C LEU A 223 2.45 -23.15 -17.28
N GLY A 224 1.82 -22.53 -18.29
CA GLY A 224 0.35 -22.37 -18.33
C GLY A 224 -0.45 -23.65 -18.66
N ARG A 225 0.12 -24.60 -19.42
CA ARG A 225 -0.53 -25.89 -19.73
C ARG A 225 -0.21 -27.01 -18.74
N GLY A 226 0.91 -26.96 -18.04
CA GLY A 226 1.33 -27.99 -17.07
C GLY A 226 0.52 -27.99 -15.76
N ASP A 227 -0.24 -26.93 -15.50
CA ASP A 227 -1.11 -26.81 -14.32
C ASP A 227 -2.57 -27.23 -14.57
N ALA A 228 -2.92 -27.61 -15.81
CA ALA A 228 -4.27 -28.07 -16.13
C ALA A 228 -4.56 -29.52 -15.68
N ASP A 229 -3.54 -30.29 -15.26
CA ASP A 229 -3.69 -31.70 -14.84
C ASP A 229 -3.10 -32.02 -13.46
N ARG A 230 -2.76 -30.99 -12.67
CA ARG A 230 -2.55 -31.19 -11.23
C ARG A 230 -3.86 -30.94 -10.53
N GLN A 231 -4.49 -32.03 -10.07
CA GLN A 231 -5.48 -31.98 -9.00
C GLN A 231 -4.87 -31.19 -7.83
N ARG A 232 -5.12 -29.88 -7.76
CA ARG A 232 -4.80 -29.06 -6.60
C ARG A 232 -5.66 -29.59 -5.47
N THR A 233 -5.08 -30.43 -4.63
CA THR A 233 -5.67 -30.78 -3.35
C THR A 233 -5.91 -29.46 -2.59
N PRO A 234 -7.14 -29.13 -2.17
CA PRO A 234 -7.38 -27.89 -1.45
C PRO A 234 -6.64 -27.92 -0.11
N ARG A 235 -5.57 -27.12 0.03
CA ARG A 235 -5.00 -26.76 1.34
C ARG A 235 -6.01 -25.84 2.04
N GLY A 236 -7.04 -26.45 2.63
CA GLY A 236 -8.12 -25.72 3.29
C GLY A 236 -9.28 -26.58 3.77
N ALA A 237 -9.28 -27.89 3.51
CA ALA A 237 -10.28 -28.79 4.08
C ALA A 237 -9.72 -29.45 5.35
N THR A 238 -10.53 -29.38 6.42
CA THR A 238 -10.59 -30.32 7.55
C THR A 238 -9.89 -29.99 8.87
N ARG A 239 -10.47 -29.02 9.60
CA ARG A 239 -10.69 -29.21 11.06
C ARG A 239 -11.93 -30.05 11.38
N GLU A 240 -12.75 -30.36 10.37
CA GLU A 240 -14.03 -31.08 10.54
C GLU A 240 -13.96 -32.57 10.16
N ALA A 241 -13.09 -33.01 9.23
CA ALA A 241 -12.90 -34.45 8.95
C ALA A 241 -11.99 -35.19 9.95
N LEU A 242 -11.26 -34.47 10.82
CA LEU A 242 -10.55 -35.10 11.94
C LEU A 242 -11.46 -35.38 13.16
N ARG A 243 -12.71 -34.92 13.14
CA ARG A 243 -13.70 -35.21 14.19
C ARG A 243 -14.48 -36.51 13.98
N GLN A 244 -14.57 -36.99 12.73
CA GLN A 244 -15.34 -38.20 12.39
C GLN A 244 -14.50 -39.50 12.36
N ARG A 245 -13.18 -39.43 12.57
CA ARG A 245 -12.30 -40.61 12.73
C ARG A 245 -11.93 -40.96 14.17
N ARG A 246 -12.60 -40.35 15.17
CA ARG A 246 -12.42 -40.65 16.62
C ARG A 246 -13.71 -41.14 17.29
N LEU A 247 -14.52 -41.94 16.58
CA LEU A 247 -15.72 -42.58 17.14
C LEU A 247 -15.74 -44.11 16.94
N SER A 248 -14.59 -44.73 16.71
CA SER A 248 -14.53 -46.19 16.50
C SER A 248 -13.24 -46.81 17.06
N ASP A 249 -12.96 -46.63 18.36
CA ASP A 249 -12.22 -47.65 19.14
C ASP A 249 -12.31 -47.38 20.66
N PRO A 250 -12.83 -48.33 21.48
CA PRO A 250 -12.83 -48.20 22.93
C PRO A 250 -11.73 -49.06 23.55
N ARG A 251 -10.73 -48.43 24.20
CA ARG A 251 -10.08 -48.88 25.45
C ARG A 251 -8.80 -48.08 25.76
N GLY A 252 -8.65 -47.66 27.02
CA GLY A 252 -7.36 -47.28 27.61
C GLY A 252 -7.36 -45.95 28.37
N ALA A 253 -7.75 -45.98 29.65
CA ALA A 253 -7.64 -44.88 30.60
C ALA A 253 -6.31 -44.96 31.40
N HIS A 254 -5.64 -43.82 31.64
CA HIS A 254 -5.14 -43.31 32.95
C HIS A 254 -4.23 -42.05 32.79
N PRO A 255 -3.96 -41.25 33.86
CA PRO A 255 -4.06 -39.78 33.82
C PRO A 255 -2.81 -39.02 34.35
N ARG A 256 -2.95 -37.67 34.46
CA ARG A 256 -2.15 -36.67 35.24
C ARG A 256 -0.83 -36.23 34.56
N GLN A 257 -0.32 -34.99 34.63
CA GLN A 257 -0.50 -33.73 35.39
C GLN A 257 0.16 -32.63 34.49
N GLY A 258 -0.28 -31.38 34.41
CA GLY A 258 0.07 -30.28 35.33
C GLY A 258 1.00 -29.26 34.64
N GLU A 259 0.88 -27.98 35.00
CA GLU A 259 1.64 -26.79 34.53
C GLU A 259 1.16 -26.18 33.19
N GLY A 260 0.61 -24.97 33.09
CA GLY A 260 0.61 -23.82 33.98
C GLY A 260 1.58 -22.77 33.47
N HIS A 261 1.19 -21.95 32.47
CA HIS A 261 1.80 -20.64 32.29
C HIS A 261 0.81 -19.58 31.77
N ARG A 262 0.92 -18.43 32.43
CA ARG A 262 -0.04 -17.35 32.59
C ARG A 262 -0.07 -16.45 31.37
N ALA A 263 -1.27 -16.00 31.04
CA ALA A 263 -1.53 -14.94 30.09
C ALA A 263 -0.89 -13.61 30.51
N LEU A 264 -0.29 -12.91 29.55
CA LEU A 264 -0.15 -11.45 29.58
C LEU A 264 -1.10 -10.88 28.53
N ARG A 265 -2.31 -10.55 28.98
CA ARG A 265 -3.18 -9.57 28.34
C ARG A 265 -2.84 -8.22 28.94
N ASN A 266 -2.45 -7.24 28.12
CA ASN A 266 -3.07 -5.91 28.16
C ASN A 266 -2.59 -5.08 26.95
N ASN A 267 -3.43 -4.97 25.92
CA ASN A 267 -3.29 -3.92 24.92
C ASN A 267 -4.60 -3.16 24.93
N GLY A 268 -4.67 -2.15 25.80
CA GLY A 268 -5.79 -1.21 25.83
C GLY A 268 -5.89 -0.49 24.49
N ASP A 269 -7.11 -0.30 24.02
CA ASP A 269 -7.42 0.23 22.70
C ASP A 269 -6.83 1.64 22.53
N ARG A 270 -5.77 1.76 21.69
CA ARG A 270 -5.03 3.02 21.41
C ARG A 270 -5.60 3.79 20.21
N ARG A 271 -6.88 3.58 19.90
CA ARG A 271 -7.55 4.02 18.67
C ARG A 271 -8.55 5.11 19.00
N LEU A 272 -8.56 6.18 18.19
CA LEU A 272 -9.60 7.20 18.30
C LEU A 272 -10.84 6.80 17.51
N ARG A 273 -12.00 7.20 18.04
CA ARG A 273 -13.26 7.14 17.29
C ARG A 273 -13.27 8.27 16.28
N LEU A 274 -13.60 7.93 15.04
CA LEU A 274 -13.91 8.90 13.98
C LEU A 274 -15.25 9.60 14.22
#